data_AF-A0A1M6RWW2-F1
#
_entry.id   AF-A0A1M6RWW2-F1
#
_cell.length_a   1.000
_cell.length_b   1.000
_cell.length_c   1.000
_cell.angle_alpha   90.00
_cell.angle_beta   90.00
_cell.angle_gamma   90.00
#
_symmetry.space_group_name_H-M   'P 1'
#
loop_
_entity.id
_entity.type
_entity.pdbx_description
1 polymer ?
#
loop_
_entity_poly.entity_id
_entity_poly.type
_entity_poly.pdbx_seq_one_letter_code
_entity_poly.pdbx_strand_id
1 'polypeptide(L)'
;MEAYIATKPEGELVQLALLLHPFIKNDTFSHGRAAEILCITKWQLIELYANEGFAYFDMDWDEVEEDVASYERLKAKEASTV
;
A
#
# COMPACT_ATOMS: atom_id res chain seq x y z
N MET A 1 10.41 -13.34 19.06
CA MET A 1 9.23 -12.45 19.17
C MET A 1 8.13 -13.19 18.43
N GLU A 2 7.20 -13.81 19.16
CA GLU A 2 6.12 -14.57 18.53
C GLU A 2 5.15 -13.62 17.84
N ALA A 3 4.68 -13.99 16.64
CA ALA A 3 3.74 -13.19 15.88
C ALA A 3 2.43 -13.06 16.68
N TYR A 4 2.01 -11.83 16.94
CA TYR A 4 0.78 -11.49 17.68
C TYR A 4 -0.49 -12.19 17.14
N ILE A 5 -0.43 -12.73 15.92
CA ILE A 5 -1.57 -13.29 15.17
C ILE A 5 -1.66 -14.83 15.22
N ALA A 6 -0.68 -15.55 15.75
CA ALA A 6 -0.78 -17.02 15.79
C ALA A 6 -1.97 -17.56 16.63
N THR A 7 -2.75 -16.69 17.28
CA THR A 7 -3.77 -17.02 18.27
C THR A 7 -5.16 -16.40 18.03
N LYS A 8 -5.37 -15.63 16.95
CA LYS A 8 -6.61 -14.86 16.74
C LYS A 8 -7.40 -15.32 15.49
N PRO A 9 -8.75 -15.36 15.54
CA PRO A 9 -9.57 -15.79 14.41
C PRO A 9 -9.43 -14.82 13.22
N GLU A 10 -9.46 -15.34 11.99
CA GLU A 10 -9.22 -14.60 10.74
C GLU A 10 -10.02 -13.28 10.64
N GLY A 11 -11.25 -13.24 11.17
CA GLY A 11 -12.10 -12.05 11.15
C GLY A 11 -11.56 -10.84 11.93
N GLU A 12 -10.74 -11.04 12.96
CA GLU A 12 -10.19 -9.91 13.73
C GLU A 12 -9.07 -9.19 12.96
N LEU A 13 -8.28 -9.94 12.18
CA LEU A 13 -7.25 -9.35 11.32
C LEU A 13 -7.88 -8.46 10.25
N VAL A 14 -8.96 -8.92 9.62
CA VAL A 14 -9.72 -8.14 8.62
C VAL A 14 -10.23 -6.85 9.26
N GLN A 15 -10.87 -6.93 10.43
CA GLN A 15 -11.37 -5.75 11.13
C GLN A 15 -10.26 -4.73 11.44
N LEU A 16 -9.11 -5.19 11.95
CA LEU A 16 -7.97 -4.32 12.26
C LEU A 16 -7.37 -3.70 10.99
N ALA A 17 -7.27 -4.44 9.90
CA ALA A 17 -6.84 -3.90 8.62
C ALA A 17 -7.81 -2.82 8.12
N LEU A 18 -9.11 -3.08 8.12
CA LEU A 18 -10.12 -2.09 7.70
C LEU A 18 -10.10 -0.81 8.55
N LEU A 19 -9.77 -0.89 9.84
CA LEU A 19 -9.57 0.28 10.69
C LEU A 19 -8.35 1.12 10.29
N LEU A 20 -7.30 0.51 9.74
CA LEU A 20 -6.10 1.22 9.28
C LEU A 20 -6.27 1.84 7.89
N HIS A 21 -7.17 1.32 7.06
CA HIS A 21 -7.33 1.75 5.66
C HIS A 21 -7.49 3.28 5.47
N PRO A 22 -8.30 4.02 6.26
CA PRO A 22 -8.42 5.48 6.09
C PRO A 22 -7.11 6.24 6.35
N PHE A 23 -6.26 5.74 7.26
CA PHE A 23 -4.95 6.33 7.57
C PHE A 23 -3.90 6.02 6.50
N ILE A 24 -4.11 4.95 5.74
CA ILE A 24 -3.30 4.66 4.57
C ILE A 24 -3.70 5.57 3.42
N LYS A 25 -5.02 5.73 3.20
CA LYS A 25 -5.56 6.54 2.11
C LYS A 25 -5.24 8.04 2.20
N ASN A 26 -5.04 8.57 3.41
CA ASN A 26 -4.66 9.97 3.62
C ASN A 26 -3.16 10.16 3.83
N ASP A 27 -2.34 9.17 3.45
CA ASP A 27 -0.88 9.14 3.58
C ASP A 27 -0.33 9.33 5.01
N THR A 28 -1.15 9.15 6.05
CA THR A 28 -0.67 9.17 7.45
C THR A 28 0.27 7.99 7.72
N PHE A 29 -0.04 6.82 7.18
CA PHE A 29 0.81 5.64 7.21
C PHE A 29 0.97 5.04 5.83
N SER A 30 2.18 4.57 5.49
CA SER A 30 2.34 3.73 4.31
C SER A 30 1.73 2.34 4.53
N HIS A 31 1.39 1.65 3.44
CA HIS A 31 1.01 0.23 3.46
C HIS A 31 2.05 -0.65 4.18
N GLY A 32 3.34 -0.32 4.09
CA GLY A 32 4.39 -1.05 4.81
C GLY A 32 4.30 -0.83 6.32
N ARG A 33 4.10 0.42 6.75
CA ARG A 33 3.93 0.75 8.17
C ARG A 33 2.68 0.11 8.78
N ALA A 34 1.57 0.10 8.04
CA ALA A 34 0.35 -0.58 8.47
C ALA A 34 0.56 -2.10 8.59
N ALA A 35 1.28 -2.72 7.66
CA ALA A 35 1.59 -4.14 7.71
C ALA A 35 2.50 -4.50 8.90
N GLU A 36 3.46 -3.64 9.25
CA GLU A 36 4.26 -3.78 10.48
C GLU A 36 3.40 -3.75 11.75
N ILE A 37 2.44 -2.81 11.85
CA ILE A 37 1.50 -2.71 12.98
C ILE A 37 0.70 -4.02 13.11
N LEU A 38 0.26 -4.54 11.97
CA LEU A 38 -0.49 -5.79 11.89
C LEU A 38 0.40 -7.03 11.92
N CYS A 39 1.74 -6.91 12.02
CA CYS A 39 2.66 -8.06 12.00
C CYS A 39 2.43 -9.03 10.81
N ILE A 40 2.06 -8.51 9.64
CA ILE A 40 1.94 -9.25 8.38
C ILE A 40 2.86 -8.64 7.33
N THR A 41 3.07 -9.34 6.22
CA THR A 41 3.80 -8.75 5.10
C THR A 41 2.94 -7.70 4.40
N LYS A 42 3.59 -6.71 3.78
CA LYS A 42 2.91 -5.71 2.95
C LYS A 42 2.04 -6.38 1.86
N TRP A 43 2.52 -7.45 1.25
CA TRP A 43 1.78 -8.20 0.22
C TRP A 43 0.49 -8.82 0.77
N GLN A 44 0.53 -9.42 1.95
CA GLN A 44 -0.66 -9.97 2.60
C GLN A 44 -1.69 -8.89 2.95
N LEU A 45 -1.23 -7.69 3.36
CA LEU A 45 -2.15 -6.58 3.62
C LEU A 45 -2.83 -6.10 2.33
N ILE A 46 -2.07 -5.99 1.23
CA ILE A 46 -2.61 -5.61 -0.08
C ILE A 46 -3.63 -6.64 -0.58
N GLU A 47 -3.29 -7.94 -0.48
CA GLU A 47 -4.19 -9.02 -0.87
C GLU A 47 -5.46 -9.05 -0.03
N LEU A 48 -5.35 -8.81 1.29
CA LEU A 48 -6.50 -8.68 2.18
C LEU A 48 -7.42 -7.54 1.71
N TYR A 49 -6.87 -6.35 1.46
CA TYR A 49 -7.67 -5.23 0.96
C TYR A 49 -8.32 -5.52 -0.39
N ALA A 50 -7.60 -6.17 -1.32
CA ALA A 50 -8.15 -6.56 -2.61
C ALA A 50 -9.34 -7.52 -2.45
N ASN A 51 -9.25 -8.50 -1.54
CA ASN A 51 -10.34 -9.42 -1.23
C ASN A 51 -11.57 -8.72 -0.61
N GLU A 52 -11.35 -7.64 0.15
CA GLU A 52 -12.39 -6.79 0.73
C GLU A 52 -12.90 -5.70 -0.25
N GLY A 53 -12.41 -5.68 -1.50
CA GLY A 53 -12.88 -4.76 -2.55
C GLY A 53 -12.20 -3.39 -2.56
N PHE A 54 -11.09 -3.23 -1.84
CA PHE A 54 -10.29 -2.01 -1.85
C PHE A 54 -9.15 -2.11 -2.87
N ALA A 55 -9.08 -1.13 -3.77
CA ALA A 55 -8.00 -1.06 -4.75
C ALA A 55 -6.68 -0.64 -4.08
N TYR A 56 -5.57 -1.25 -4.51
CA TYR A 56 -4.23 -0.85 -4.06
C TYR A 56 -3.76 0.46 -4.68
N PHE A 57 -4.12 0.69 -5.94
CA PHE A 57 -3.98 1.96 -6.63
C PHE A 57 -5.38 2.54 -6.82
N ASP A 58 -5.64 3.73 -6.28
CA ASP A 58 -6.87 4.49 -6.49
C ASP A 58 -6.67 5.66 -7.47
N MET A 59 -5.68 5.52 -8.35
CA MET A 59 -5.30 6.52 -9.34
C MET A 59 -6.29 6.59 -10.51
N ASP A 60 -6.50 7.79 -11.03
CA ASP A 60 -7.14 7.99 -12.33
C ASP A 60 -6.13 7.98 -13.49
N TRP A 61 -6.64 8.08 -14.73
CA TRP A 61 -5.80 8.06 -15.92
C TRP A 61 -4.88 9.28 -16.04
N ASP A 62 -5.31 10.44 -15.54
CA ASP A 62 -4.54 11.67 -15.61
C ASP A 62 -3.31 11.57 -14.69
N GLU A 63 -3.48 11.01 -13.48
CA GLU A 63 -2.38 10.72 -12.54
C GLU A 63 -1.36 9.73 -13.13
N VAL A 64 -1.85 8.69 -13.83
CA VAL A 64 -0.97 7.73 -14.52
C VAL A 64 -0.16 8.41 -15.63
N GLU A 65 -0.79 9.28 -16.43
CA GLU A 65 -0.09 10.03 -17.47
C GLU A 65 0.98 10.98 -16.89
N GLU A 66 0.69 11.61 -15.75
CA GLU A 66 1.65 12.47 -15.04
C GLU A 66 2.87 11.68 -14.53
N ASP A 67 2.65 10.48 -13.99
CA ASP A 67 3.72 9.59 -13.54
C ASP A 67 4.63 9.16 -14.71
N VAL A 68 4.03 8.80 -15.86
CA VAL A 68 4.79 8.47 -17.08
C VAL A 68 5.59 9.68 -17.57
N ALA A 69 4.99 10.87 -17.60
CA ALA A 69 5.68 12.09 -17.99
C ALA A 69 6.84 12.43 -17.04
N SER A 70 6.67 12.19 -15.74
CA SER A 70 7.72 12.37 -14.73
C SER A 70 8.89 11.43 -14.95
N TYR A 71 8.63 10.15 -15.25
CA TYR A 71 9.66 9.18 -15.59
C TYR A 71 10.48 9.61 -16.82
N GLU A 72 9.82 10.00 -17.93
CA GLU A 72 10.52 10.42 -19.15
C GLU A 72 11.40 11.66 -18.92
N ARG A 73 10.94 12.62 -18.10
CA ARG A 73 11.73 13.81 -17.72
C ARG A 73 12.99 13.42 -16.94
N LEU A 74 12.90 12.46 -16.01
CA LEU A 74 14.05 11.98 -15.23
C LEU A 74 15.05 11.26 -16.13
N LYS A 75 14.59 10.36 -16.99
CA LYS A 75 15.41 9.63 -17.96
C LYS A 75 16.15 10.56 -18.92
N ALA A 76 15.48 11.60 -19.43
CA ALA A 76 16.11 12.59 -20.30
C ALA A 76 17.20 13.42 -19.58
N LYS A 77 17.00 13.73 -18.29
CA LYS A 77 18.01 14.40 -17.46
C LYS A 77 19.23 13.52 -17.22
N GLU A 78 19.04 12.23 -16.94
CA GLU A 78 20.15 11.28 -16.80
C GLU A 78 20.98 11.19 -18.08
N ALA A 79 20.32 11.06 -19.24
CA ALA A 79 20.99 11.00 -20.54
C ALA A 79 21.73 12.30 -20.93
N SER A 80 21.29 13.45 -20.42
CA SER A 80 21.93 14.75 -20.68
C SER A 80 23.09 15.07 -19.72
N THR A 81 23.27 14.27 -18.66
CA THR A 81 24.33 14.44 -17.66
C THR A 81 25.53 13.52 -17.92
N VAL A 82 25.48 12.70 -18.98
CA VAL A 82 26.56 11.81 -19.45
C VAL A 82 27.28 12.40 -20.66
#